data_AF-A0AAW4YGN9-F1
#
_entry.id   AF-A0AAW4YGN9-F1
#
_cell.length_a   1.000
_cell.length_b   1.000
_cell.length_c   1.000
_cell.angle_alpha   90.00
_cell.angle_beta   90.00
_cell.angle_gamma   90.00
#
_symmetry.space_group_name_H-M   'P 1'
#
loop_
_entity.id
_entity.type
_entity.pdbx_description
1 polymer ?
#
loop_
_entity_poly.entity_id
_entity_poly.type
_entity_poly.pdbx_seq_one_letter_code
_entity_poly.pdbx_strand_id
1 'polypeptide(L)'
;MRKTKTTFLFRRMMLIVFAFLGYAAMTQAQVYVVDDFVNDSTPCFEYRLKEGKYLLPDDEPTLYLHNGDTINVFEMKHVTNGMIFSKDYWYYLFKKDGKKYAVDVNFIYCKADDPTSLQQNDKVYYTQNMKHQGMGRFFYTYTPYLIIIGLLIAIWLLSLFGPAYSKMRKPAEYGIPAMILAITFLEFLGLYFMGMDVFWWCDQNYYGFFGALFRVIPGVLVVMTQIGSIKLYENVIFGEKRLSGFSIKPTLYGMLGILPVSILILVLSQTTELTEEVLTVFWIIGVLLSLVIGFFLSLRENCEMVGKRKGILITAFIAIYLIGCIVAVICLGAMLLRLIIQVILVVAGAILILFVGSHSNSGGGGGGGAARMVYRDVHGNCFSSPDEANRSNERIAERRAESMI
;
A
#
# COMPACT_ATOMS: atom_id res chain seq x y z
N MET A 1 -30.38 -69.24 -12.42
CA MET A 1 -30.48 -68.00 -11.61
C MET A 1 -29.13 -67.36 -11.19
N ARG A 2 -27.99 -67.62 -11.87
CA ARG A 2 -26.66 -67.08 -11.49
C ARG A 2 -26.02 -66.09 -12.49
N LYS A 3 -26.49 -66.01 -13.74
CA LYS A 3 -25.87 -65.15 -14.79
C LYS A 3 -26.21 -63.65 -14.68
N THR A 4 -27.27 -63.27 -13.98
CA THR A 4 -27.73 -61.87 -13.90
C THR A 4 -27.03 -61.04 -12.83
N LYS A 5 -26.50 -61.65 -11.76
CA LYS A 5 -25.81 -60.92 -10.68
C LYS A 5 -24.43 -60.40 -11.13
N THR A 6 -23.70 -61.15 -11.95
CA THR A 6 -22.33 -60.79 -12.36
C THR A 6 -22.32 -59.60 -13.33
N THR A 7 -23.26 -59.57 -14.29
CA THR A 7 -23.42 -58.44 -15.23
C THR A 7 -23.90 -57.18 -14.53
N PHE A 8 -24.72 -57.34 -13.47
CA PHE A 8 -25.20 -56.23 -12.65
C PHE A 8 -24.08 -55.64 -11.76
N LEU A 9 -23.22 -56.49 -11.18
CA LEU A 9 -22.04 -56.03 -10.42
C LEU A 9 -21.03 -55.33 -11.35
N PHE A 10 -20.77 -55.88 -12.53
CA PHE A 10 -19.82 -55.31 -13.50
C PHE A 10 -20.28 -53.93 -14.02
N ARG A 11 -21.59 -53.76 -14.29
CA ARG A 11 -22.17 -52.45 -14.64
C ARG A 11 -22.05 -51.43 -13.52
N ARG A 12 -22.24 -51.83 -12.26
CA ARG A 12 -22.07 -50.94 -11.10
C ARG A 12 -20.61 -50.57 -10.86
N MET A 13 -19.68 -51.51 -11.03
CA MET A 13 -18.24 -51.21 -10.97
C MET A 13 -17.81 -50.26 -12.10
N MET A 14 -18.25 -50.48 -13.34
CA MET A 14 -17.96 -49.54 -14.43
C MET A 14 -18.55 -48.16 -14.19
N LEU A 15 -19.77 -48.05 -13.65
CA LEU A 15 -20.38 -46.77 -13.27
C LEU A 15 -19.59 -46.06 -12.17
N ILE A 16 -19.09 -46.79 -11.18
CA ILE A 16 -18.25 -46.21 -10.12
C ILE A 16 -16.90 -45.77 -10.71
N VAL A 17 -16.29 -46.56 -11.59
CA VAL A 17 -15.03 -46.18 -12.26
C VAL A 17 -15.22 -44.99 -13.20
N PHE A 18 -16.32 -44.93 -13.95
CA PHE A 18 -16.66 -43.75 -14.77
C PHE A 18 -17.02 -42.53 -13.92
N ALA A 19 -17.66 -42.72 -12.76
CA ALA A 19 -17.91 -41.65 -11.82
C ALA A 19 -16.61 -41.16 -11.17
N PHE A 20 -15.65 -42.06 -10.90
CA PHE A 20 -14.34 -41.72 -10.34
C PHE A 20 -13.43 -41.06 -11.39
N LEU A 21 -13.44 -41.53 -12.64
CA LEU A 21 -12.78 -40.89 -13.78
C LEU A 21 -13.44 -39.56 -14.15
N GLY A 22 -14.77 -39.46 -14.03
CA GLY A 22 -15.51 -38.22 -14.19
C GLY A 22 -15.20 -37.22 -13.08
N TYR A 23 -15.08 -37.68 -11.83
CA TYR A 23 -14.67 -36.86 -10.68
C TYR A 23 -13.21 -36.40 -10.79
N ALA A 24 -12.31 -37.29 -11.24
CA ALA A 24 -10.92 -36.95 -11.54
C ALA A 24 -10.76 -36.07 -12.80
N ALA A 25 -11.77 -36.01 -13.67
CA ALA A 25 -11.83 -35.07 -14.80
C ALA A 25 -12.50 -33.73 -14.42
N MET A 26 -13.15 -33.66 -13.25
CA MET A 26 -13.74 -32.44 -12.69
C MET A 26 -12.78 -31.69 -11.73
N THR A 27 -11.54 -32.14 -11.55
CA THR A 27 -10.48 -31.25 -11.05
C THR A 27 -10.16 -30.23 -12.13
N GLN A 28 -11.00 -29.19 -12.23
CA GLN A 28 -10.63 -27.97 -12.95
C GLN A 28 -9.33 -27.47 -12.34
N ALA A 29 -8.27 -27.47 -13.16
CA ALA A 29 -7.06 -26.74 -12.82
C ALA A 29 -7.49 -25.30 -12.54
N GLN A 30 -7.15 -24.79 -11.35
CA GLN A 30 -7.49 -23.43 -10.95
C GLN A 30 -6.89 -22.46 -11.94
N VAL A 31 -7.76 -21.76 -12.66
CA VAL A 31 -7.34 -20.77 -13.64
C VAL A 31 -7.26 -19.42 -12.94
N TYR A 32 -6.04 -19.02 -12.63
CA TYR A 32 -5.75 -17.65 -12.23
C TYR A 32 -5.61 -16.82 -13.49
N VAL A 33 -6.19 -15.63 -13.50
CA VAL A 33 -6.23 -14.75 -14.66
C VAL A 33 -5.50 -13.47 -14.30
N VAL A 34 -4.65 -13.02 -15.23
CA VAL A 34 -3.92 -11.77 -15.12
C VAL A 34 -4.87 -10.62 -15.41
N ASP A 35 -4.87 -9.63 -14.54
CA ASP A 35 -5.75 -8.47 -14.56
C ASP A 35 -5.05 -7.29 -13.87
N ASP A 36 -4.20 -6.60 -14.62
CA ASP A 36 -3.61 -5.31 -14.22
C ASP A 36 -4.58 -4.17 -14.56
N PHE A 37 -4.87 -3.36 -13.56
CA PHE A 37 -5.81 -2.24 -13.65
C PHE A 37 -5.18 -0.97 -14.26
N VAL A 38 -3.85 -0.86 -14.29
CA VAL A 38 -3.10 0.30 -14.78
C VAL A 38 -2.58 0.07 -16.18
N ASN A 39 -2.02 -1.12 -16.44
CA ASN A 39 -1.35 -1.44 -17.69
C ASN A 39 -2.03 -2.63 -18.39
N ASP A 40 -1.81 -2.74 -19.71
CA ASP A 40 -2.28 -3.88 -20.50
C ASP A 40 -1.44 -5.16 -20.30
N SER A 41 -0.37 -5.07 -19.50
CA SER A 41 0.54 -6.17 -19.24
C SER A 41 1.22 -6.07 -17.88
N THR A 42 1.33 -7.20 -17.20
CA THR A 42 1.94 -7.35 -15.88
C THR A 42 3.37 -7.86 -15.98
N PRO A 43 4.36 -7.21 -15.34
CA PRO A 43 5.72 -7.71 -15.26
C PRO A 43 5.79 -8.99 -14.40
N CYS A 44 6.51 -9.98 -14.90
CA CYS A 44 6.80 -11.24 -14.23
C CYS A 44 8.32 -11.41 -14.10
N PHE A 45 8.74 -11.95 -12.96
CA PHE A 45 10.15 -12.11 -12.61
C PHE A 45 10.51 -13.58 -12.60
N GLU A 46 11.70 -13.93 -13.09
CA GLU A 46 12.10 -15.33 -13.06
C GLU A 46 12.49 -15.74 -11.63
N TYR A 47 11.79 -16.73 -11.09
CA TYR A 47 12.02 -17.20 -9.73
C TYR A 47 13.16 -18.21 -9.71
N ARG A 48 14.38 -17.73 -9.43
CA ARG A 48 15.58 -18.54 -9.23
C ARG A 48 16.24 -18.24 -7.88
N LEU A 49 16.95 -19.25 -7.37
CA LEU A 49 17.88 -19.08 -6.25
C LEU A 49 19.23 -18.65 -6.83
N LYS A 50 19.70 -17.45 -6.49
CA LYS A 50 21.03 -16.96 -6.87
C LYS A 50 21.78 -16.62 -5.59
N GLU A 51 22.94 -17.24 -5.39
CA GLU A 51 23.83 -16.96 -4.24
C GLU A 51 23.12 -17.05 -2.87
N GLY A 52 22.22 -18.02 -2.68
CA GLY A 52 21.53 -18.23 -1.40
C GLY A 52 20.41 -17.24 -1.10
N LYS A 53 20.11 -16.29 -2.00
CA LYS A 53 18.92 -15.44 -1.95
C LYS A 53 17.96 -15.80 -3.08
N TYR A 54 16.66 -15.80 -2.78
CA TYR A 54 15.66 -15.82 -3.84
C TYR A 54 15.70 -14.48 -4.55
N LEU A 55 15.69 -14.48 -5.88
CA LEU A 55 15.61 -13.23 -6.64
C LEU A 55 14.32 -12.49 -6.22
N LEU A 56 14.54 -11.35 -5.57
CA LEU A 56 13.54 -10.34 -5.22
C LEU A 56 13.44 -9.35 -6.40
N PRO A 57 12.42 -8.48 -6.47
CA PRO A 57 12.08 -7.67 -7.65
C PRO A 57 13.00 -6.45 -7.83
N ASP A 58 14.31 -6.65 -7.74
CA ASP A 58 15.33 -5.68 -8.17
C ASP A 58 15.89 -6.02 -9.58
N ASP A 59 15.44 -7.15 -10.16
CA ASP A 59 15.83 -7.58 -11.51
C ASP A 59 14.83 -7.10 -12.58
N GLU A 60 15.33 -6.82 -13.79
CA GLU A 60 14.48 -6.47 -14.93
C GLU A 60 13.42 -7.56 -15.19
N PRO A 61 12.17 -7.18 -15.48
CA PRO A 61 11.11 -8.12 -15.78
C PRO A 61 11.50 -8.98 -16.98
N THR A 62 11.48 -10.30 -16.80
CA THR A 62 11.90 -11.26 -17.82
C THR A 62 10.76 -11.72 -18.71
N LEU A 63 9.53 -11.45 -18.29
CA LEU A 63 8.31 -11.83 -19.00
C LEU A 63 7.22 -10.80 -18.70
N TYR A 64 6.38 -10.52 -19.69
CA TYR A 64 5.15 -9.76 -19.52
C TYR A 64 3.96 -10.67 -19.83
N LEU A 65 2.96 -10.68 -18.97
CA LEU A 65 1.68 -11.36 -19.22
C LEU A 65 0.61 -10.32 -19.52
N HIS A 66 -0.22 -10.58 -20.53
CA HIS A 66 -1.30 -9.67 -20.91
C HIS A 66 -2.55 -9.87 -20.05
N ASN A 67 -3.36 -8.84 -19.93
CA ASN A 67 -4.65 -8.96 -19.27
C ASN A 67 -5.52 -10.02 -19.97
N GLY A 68 -6.10 -10.92 -19.16
CA GLY A 68 -6.83 -12.09 -19.63
C GLY A 68 -5.97 -13.35 -19.80
N ASP A 69 -4.65 -13.25 -19.73
CA ASP A 69 -3.77 -14.43 -19.73
C ASP A 69 -4.06 -15.30 -18.50
N THR A 70 -4.04 -16.61 -18.71
CA THR A 70 -4.29 -17.58 -17.65
C THR A 70 -3.00 -18.21 -17.17
N ILE A 71 -2.79 -18.26 -15.85
CA ILE A 71 -1.66 -18.92 -15.22
C ILE A 71 -2.13 -20.00 -14.25
N ASN A 72 -1.33 -21.07 -14.14
CA ASN A 72 -1.49 -22.10 -13.14
C ASN A 72 -0.52 -21.81 -11.99
N VAL A 73 -1.06 -21.24 -10.92
CA VAL A 73 -0.32 -20.94 -9.69
C VAL A 73 -0.12 -22.24 -8.91
N PHE A 74 1.11 -22.50 -8.46
CA PHE A 74 1.43 -23.67 -7.65
C PHE A 74 1.84 -23.33 -6.21
N GLU A 75 2.24 -22.08 -5.94
CA GLU A 75 2.70 -21.65 -4.62
C GLU A 75 2.51 -20.14 -4.47
N MET A 76 2.20 -19.68 -3.25
CA MET A 76 2.20 -18.27 -2.87
C MET A 76 3.33 -18.03 -1.88
N LYS A 77 4.08 -16.94 -2.06
CA LYS A 77 5.21 -16.61 -1.21
C LYS A 77 5.08 -15.20 -0.64
N HIS A 78 5.24 -15.10 0.67
CA HIS A 78 5.38 -13.84 1.39
C HIS A 78 6.84 -13.42 1.45
N VAL A 79 7.09 -12.15 1.20
CA VAL A 79 8.40 -11.52 1.35
C VAL A 79 8.24 -10.32 2.27
N THR A 80 8.87 -10.42 3.43
CA THR A 80 9.02 -9.31 4.37
C THR A 80 10.38 -8.65 4.12
N ASN A 81 10.38 -7.35 3.86
CA ASN A 81 11.62 -6.60 3.62
C ASN A 81 12.36 -6.20 4.91
N GLY A 82 11.90 -6.65 6.08
CA GLY A 82 12.55 -6.45 7.39
C GLY A 82 12.61 -4.99 7.87
N MET A 83 12.20 -4.03 7.04
CA MET A 83 12.13 -2.61 7.38
C MET A 83 10.75 -2.28 7.95
N ILE A 84 10.75 -1.61 9.11
CA ILE A 84 9.55 -1.04 9.73
C ILE A 84 8.90 -0.10 8.69
N PHE A 85 7.62 -0.31 8.39
CA PHE A 85 6.82 0.42 7.38
C PHE A 85 7.06 0.09 5.89
N SER A 86 7.86 -0.92 5.54
CA SER A 86 7.92 -1.42 4.16
C SER A 86 6.67 -2.24 3.80
N LYS A 87 6.20 -2.16 2.55
CA LYS A 87 5.08 -2.99 2.06
C LYS A 87 5.57 -4.43 2.03
N ASP A 88 4.88 -5.31 2.75
CA ASP A 88 5.04 -6.75 2.57
C ASP A 88 4.58 -7.13 1.17
N TYR A 89 5.40 -7.87 0.45
CA TYR A 89 5.08 -8.31 -0.89
C TYR A 89 4.62 -9.77 -0.88
N TRP A 90 3.54 -10.02 -1.60
CA TRP A 90 3.04 -11.37 -1.84
C TRP A 90 3.16 -11.66 -3.33
N TYR A 91 3.70 -12.83 -3.66
CA TYR A 91 3.87 -13.27 -5.04
C TYR A 91 3.20 -14.61 -5.26
N TYR A 92 2.54 -14.75 -6.41
CA TYR A 92 2.16 -16.05 -6.94
C TYR A 92 3.27 -16.60 -7.82
N LEU A 93 3.62 -17.87 -7.59
CA LEU A 93 4.59 -18.59 -8.39
C LEU A 93 3.86 -19.47 -9.41
N PHE A 94 4.26 -19.35 -10.67
CA PHE A 94 3.71 -20.13 -11.78
C PHE A 94 4.82 -20.68 -12.68
N LYS A 95 4.49 -21.70 -13.47
CA LYS A 95 5.41 -22.26 -14.46
C LYS A 95 4.97 -21.89 -15.87
N LYS A 96 5.90 -21.42 -16.68
CA LYS A 96 5.72 -21.17 -18.12
C LYS A 96 6.99 -21.62 -18.84
N ASP A 97 6.85 -22.39 -19.92
CA ASP A 97 7.97 -22.87 -20.74
C ASP A 97 9.09 -23.57 -19.94
N GLY A 98 8.72 -24.35 -18.93
CA GLY A 98 9.66 -25.10 -18.06
C GLY A 98 10.40 -24.25 -17.02
N LYS A 99 10.23 -22.92 -17.03
CA LYS A 99 10.80 -21.99 -16.04
C LYS A 99 9.76 -21.60 -14.99
N LYS A 100 10.25 -21.21 -13.81
CA LYS A 100 9.41 -20.70 -12.70
C LYS A 100 9.44 -19.18 -12.73
N TYR A 101 8.29 -18.57 -12.60
CA TYR A 101 8.13 -17.11 -12.55
C TYR A 101 7.32 -16.71 -11.32
N ALA A 102 7.53 -15.48 -10.89
CA ALA A 102 6.80 -14.81 -9.82
C ALA A 102 6.04 -13.61 -10.41
N VAL A 103 4.80 -13.44 -9.97
CA VAL A 103 3.94 -12.29 -10.30
C VAL A 103 3.32 -11.76 -9.02
N ASP A 104 3.19 -10.44 -8.91
CA ASP A 104 2.57 -9.80 -7.74
C ASP A 104 1.09 -10.23 -7.65
N VAL A 105 0.65 -10.60 -6.45
CA VAL A 105 -0.73 -11.06 -6.22
C VAL A 105 -1.79 -9.99 -6.54
N ASN A 106 -1.43 -8.69 -6.54
CA ASN A 106 -2.36 -7.59 -6.83
C ASN A 106 -2.84 -7.56 -8.29
N PHE A 107 -2.17 -8.29 -9.19
CA PHE A 107 -2.51 -8.32 -10.62
C PHE A 107 -3.16 -9.64 -11.05
N ILE A 108 -3.48 -10.52 -10.10
CA ILE A 108 -3.97 -11.87 -10.38
C ILE A 108 -5.28 -12.09 -9.67
N TYR A 109 -6.33 -12.42 -10.42
CA TYR A 109 -7.61 -12.84 -9.86
C TYR A 109 -7.86 -14.32 -10.11
N CYS A 110 -8.47 -15.00 -9.15
CA CYS A 110 -8.88 -16.39 -9.32
C CYS A 110 -10.29 -16.44 -9.91
N LYS A 111 -10.47 -17.10 -11.05
CA LYS A 111 -11.78 -17.25 -11.71
C LYS A 111 -12.61 -18.40 -11.14
N ALA A 112 -12.23 -18.96 -9.98
CA ALA A 112 -12.93 -20.11 -9.42
C ALA A 112 -14.29 -19.69 -8.83
N ASP A 113 -15.36 -20.34 -9.29
CA ASP A 113 -16.71 -20.22 -8.72
C ASP A 113 -16.81 -20.85 -7.31
N ASP A 114 -15.83 -21.69 -6.92
CA ASP A 114 -15.76 -22.34 -5.61
C ASP A 114 -14.29 -22.40 -5.11
N PRO A 115 -13.91 -21.63 -4.07
CA PRO A 115 -12.53 -21.61 -3.58
C PRO A 115 -12.18 -22.90 -2.86
N THR A 116 -11.12 -23.61 -3.29
CA THR A 116 -10.60 -24.77 -2.54
C THR A 116 -10.10 -24.39 -1.14
N SER A 117 -9.87 -25.38 -0.27
CA SER A 117 -9.41 -25.25 1.12
C SER A 117 -8.17 -24.37 1.37
N LEU A 118 -7.34 -24.11 0.34
CA LEU A 118 -6.21 -23.16 0.40
C LEU A 118 -6.64 -21.68 0.50
N GLN A 119 -7.86 -21.35 0.07
CA GLN A 119 -8.35 -19.98 -0.07
C GLN A 119 -9.36 -19.56 1.03
N GLN A 120 -9.95 -20.51 1.76
CA GLN A 120 -10.98 -20.21 2.77
C GLN A 120 -10.46 -19.51 4.02
N ASN A 121 -9.16 -19.67 4.35
CA ASN A 121 -8.55 -19.09 5.54
C ASN A 121 -7.53 -17.98 5.24
N ASP A 122 -7.35 -17.61 3.98
CA ASP A 122 -6.33 -16.64 3.60
C ASP A 122 -6.93 -15.25 3.41
N LYS A 123 -6.74 -14.36 4.41
CA LYS A 123 -7.20 -12.96 4.35
C LYS A 123 -6.67 -12.24 3.11
N VAL A 124 -5.50 -12.65 2.60
CA VAL A 124 -4.89 -12.09 1.40
C VAL A 124 -5.75 -12.40 0.17
N TYR A 125 -6.26 -13.63 0.05
CA TYR A 125 -7.12 -14.03 -1.07
C TYR A 125 -8.41 -13.20 -1.15
N TYR A 126 -9.13 -13.06 -0.04
CA TYR A 126 -10.40 -12.34 -0.02
C TYR A 126 -10.22 -10.86 -0.37
N THR A 127 -9.20 -10.22 0.22
CA THR A 127 -8.92 -8.80 -0.01
C THR A 127 -8.49 -8.54 -1.45
N GLN A 128 -7.69 -9.43 -2.05
CA GLN A 128 -7.29 -9.28 -3.46
C GLN A 128 -8.47 -9.52 -4.41
N ASN A 129 -9.26 -10.56 -4.18
CA ASN A 129 -10.39 -10.87 -5.06
C ASN A 129 -11.44 -9.73 -5.06
N MET A 130 -11.66 -9.06 -3.93
CA MET A 130 -12.55 -7.90 -3.85
C MET A 130 -12.12 -6.72 -4.74
N LYS A 131 -10.81 -6.53 -4.96
CA LYS A 131 -10.29 -5.48 -5.85
C LYS A 131 -10.64 -5.73 -7.32
N HIS A 132 -10.60 -7.00 -7.74
CA HIS A 132 -10.90 -7.40 -9.13
C HIS A 132 -12.40 -7.45 -9.42
N GLN A 133 -13.26 -7.36 -8.41
CA GLN A 133 -14.72 -7.24 -8.56
C GLN A 133 -15.14 -5.81 -8.96
N GLY A 134 -16.37 -5.66 -9.46
CA GLY A 134 -16.86 -4.40 -10.06
C GLY A 134 -16.70 -3.15 -9.18
N MET A 135 -16.94 -3.25 -7.86
CA MET A 135 -16.75 -2.13 -6.95
C MET A 135 -15.27 -1.81 -6.69
N GLY A 136 -14.41 -2.83 -6.54
CA GLY A 136 -12.95 -2.62 -6.42
C GLY A 136 -12.37 -1.95 -7.67
N ARG A 137 -12.80 -2.41 -8.86
CA ARG A 137 -12.44 -1.81 -10.16
C ARG A 137 -12.87 -0.34 -10.25
N PHE A 138 -14.07 0.00 -9.79
CA PHE A 138 -14.53 1.38 -9.74
C PHE A 138 -13.57 2.27 -8.93
N PHE A 139 -13.11 1.79 -7.77
CA PHE A 139 -12.17 2.53 -6.93
C PHE A 139 -10.73 2.59 -7.46
N TYR A 140 -10.37 1.67 -8.36
CA TYR A 140 -9.11 1.71 -9.12
C TYR A 140 -9.16 2.71 -10.31
N THR A 141 -10.23 3.48 -10.49
CA THR A 141 -10.28 4.55 -11.51
C THR A 141 -10.17 5.94 -10.90
N TYR A 142 -9.96 6.97 -11.73
CA TYR A 142 -10.03 8.37 -11.26
C TYR A 142 -11.47 8.82 -10.91
N THR A 143 -12.49 8.06 -11.32
CA THR A 143 -13.91 8.39 -11.16
C THR A 143 -14.34 8.73 -9.72
N PRO A 144 -14.11 7.89 -8.69
CA PRO A 144 -14.47 8.21 -7.30
C PRO A 144 -13.86 9.53 -6.81
N TYR A 145 -12.60 9.82 -7.16
CA TYR A 145 -11.93 11.06 -6.74
C TYR A 145 -12.52 12.28 -7.44
N LEU A 146 -12.86 12.17 -8.73
CA LEU A 146 -13.56 13.23 -9.46
C LEU A 146 -14.94 13.51 -8.86
N ILE A 147 -15.67 12.48 -8.42
CA ILE A 147 -16.93 12.63 -7.70
C ILE A 147 -16.71 13.38 -6.38
N ILE A 148 -15.72 12.97 -5.57
CA ILE A 148 -15.39 13.63 -4.30
C ILE A 148 -15.03 15.11 -4.53
N ILE A 149 -14.18 15.41 -5.52
CA ILE A 149 -13.81 16.78 -5.88
C ILE A 149 -15.05 17.59 -6.31
N GLY A 150 -15.92 17.02 -7.14
CA GLY A 150 -17.17 17.66 -7.56
C GLY A 150 -18.10 17.98 -6.38
N LEU A 151 -18.22 17.04 -5.43
CA LEU A 151 -19.00 17.24 -4.20
C LEU A 151 -18.40 18.34 -3.32
N LEU A 152 -17.06 18.40 -3.17
CA LEU A 152 -16.38 19.46 -2.41
C LEU A 152 -16.55 20.84 -3.05
N ILE A 153 -16.46 20.93 -4.37
CA ILE A 153 -16.73 22.18 -5.10
C ILE A 153 -18.18 22.61 -4.87
N ALA A 154 -19.14 21.69 -4.96
CA ALA A 154 -20.55 21.98 -4.71
C ALA A 154 -20.78 22.44 -3.26
N ILE A 155 -20.14 21.81 -2.27
CA ILE A 155 -20.16 22.26 -0.86
C ILE A 155 -19.65 23.69 -0.77
N TRP A 156 -18.51 23.99 -1.36
CA TRP A 156 -17.91 25.33 -1.32
C TRP A 156 -18.82 26.39 -1.94
N LEU A 157 -19.42 26.11 -3.10
CA LEU A 157 -20.38 27.00 -3.75
C LEU A 157 -21.63 27.21 -2.89
N LEU A 158 -22.20 26.16 -2.30
CA LEU A 158 -23.35 26.28 -1.40
C LEU A 158 -23.01 27.04 -0.12
N SER A 159 -21.79 26.90 0.40
CA SER A 159 -21.33 27.64 1.57
C SER A 159 -21.15 29.13 1.31
N LEU A 160 -20.73 29.52 0.11
CA LEU A 160 -20.63 30.93 -0.29
C LEU A 160 -22.00 31.54 -0.61
N PHE A 161 -22.82 30.83 -1.39
CA PHE A 161 -24.07 31.38 -1.90
C PHE A 161 -25.27 31.17 -0.97
N GLY A 162 -25.21 30.19 -0.07
CA GLY A 162 -26.26 29.91 0.91
C GLY A 162 -26.58 31.11 1.81
N PRO A 163 -25.57 31.76 2.43
CA PRO A 163 -25.77 32.97 3.21
C PRO A 163 -26.11 34.19 2.34
N ALA A 164 -25.52 34.29 1.14
CA ALA A 164 -25.69 35.44 0.25
C ALA A 164 -27.07 35.51 -0.44
N TYR A 165 -27.71 34.36 -0.69
CA TYR A 165 -28.98 34.27 -1.41
C TYR A 165 -30.02 33.46 -0.61
N SER A 166 -31.12 34.12 -0.22
CA SER A 166 -32.18 33.52 0.60
C SER A 166 -32.79 32.23 0.00
N LYS A 167 -32.88 32.13 -1.33
CA LYS A 167 -33.36 30.93 -2.04
C LYS A 167 -32.40 29.74 -1.94
N MET A 168 -31.10 29.99 -1.75
CA MET A 168 -30.07 28.95 -1.65
C MET A 168 -29.82 28.47 -0.21
N ARG A 169 -30.33 29.20 0.79
CA ARG A 169 -30.14 28.85 2.20
C ARG A 169 -30.69 27.48 2.58
N LYS A 170 -31.91 27.13 2.14
CA LYS A 170 -32.51 25.81 2.39
C LYS A 170 -31.75 24.67 1.68
N PRO A 171 -31.44 24.79 0.36
CA PRO A 171 -30.55 23.83 -0.30
C PRO A 171 -29.19 23.68 0.40
N ALA A 172 -28.58 24.75 0.87
CA ALA A 172 -27.29 24.70 1.56
C ALA A 172 -27.39 24.02 2.95
N GLU A 173 -28.45 24.32 3.72
CA GLU A 173 -28.69 23.73 5.06
C GLU A 173 -28.76 22.20 5.03
N TYR A 174 -29.39 21.61 4.00
CA TYR A 174 -29.51 20.15 3.89
C TYR A 174 -28.50 19.50 2.93
N GLY A 175 -28.13 20.22 1.86
CA GLY A 175 -27.25 19.71 0.82
C GLY A 175 -25.81 19.55 1.27
N ILE A 176 -25.27 20.49 2.07
CA ILE A 176 -23.89 20.39 2.57
C ILE A 176 -23.72 19.13 3.44
N PRO A 177 -24.55 18.86 4.46
CA PRO A 177 -24.47 17.62 5.22
C PRO A 177 -24.61 16.36 4.36
N ALA A 178 -25.55 16.35 3.42
CA ALA A 178 -25.77 15.19 2.54
C ALA A 178 -24.55 14.88 1.65
N MET A 179 -23.93 15.91 1.05
CA MET A 179 -22.74 15.73 0.22
C MET A 179 -21.52 15.30 1.03
N ILE A 180 -21.35 15.85 2.23
CA ILE A 180 -20.28 15.42 3.13
C ILE A 180 -20.48 13.95 3.54
N LEU A 181 -21.70 13.54 3.87
CA LEU A 181 -22.01 12.14 4.15
C LEU A 181 -21.73 11.24 2.94
N ALA A 182 -22.04 11.70 1.73
CA ALA A 182 -21.73 10.98 0.50
C ALA A 182 -20.21 10.81 0.30
N ILE A 183 -19.41 11.86 0.59
CA ILE A 183 -17.95 11.79 0.56
C ILE A 183 -17.45 10.75 1.57
N THR A 184 -17.86 10.87 2.84
CA THR A 184 -17.43 9.93 3.89
C THR A 184 -17.83 8.49 3.58
N PHE A 185 -19.01 8.29 2.97
CA PHE A 185 -19.45 6.97 2.53
C PHE A 185 -18.58 6.42 1.39
N LEU A 186 -18.24 7.25 0.40
CA LEU A 186 -17.32 6.85 -0.69
C LEU A 186 -15.92 6.52 -0.17
N GLU A 187 -15.40 7.29 0.78
CA GLU A 187 -14.11 7.03 1.42
C GLU A 187 -14.12 5.72 2.20
N PHE A 188 -15.18 5.47 2.97
CA PHE A 188 -15.37 4.19 3.67
C PHE A 188 -15.43 3.02 2.68
N LEU A 189 -16.21 3.12 1.61
CA LEU A 189 -16.29 2.07 0.60
C LEU A 189 -14.94 1.83 -0.08
N GLY A 190 -14.21 2.89 -0.42
CA GLY A 190 -12.87 2.78 -1.00
C GLY A 190 -11.90 2.03 -0.07
N LEU A 191 -11.88 2.39 1.21
CA LEU A 191 -11.09 1.69 2.22
C LEU A 191 -11.55 0.24 2.45
N TYR A 192 -12.86 -0.02 2.40
CA TYR A 192 -13.40 -1.36 2.56
C TYR A 192 -13.02 -2.29 1.41
N PHE A 193 -13.11 -1.82 0.16
CA PHE A 193 -12.83 -2.64 -1.03
C PHE A 193 -11.34 -2.71 -1.40
N MET A 194 -10.58 -1.64 -1.17
CA MET A 194 -9.17 -1.56 -1.60
C MET A 194 -8.18 -1.51 -0.44
N GLY A 195 -8.62 -1.30 0.80
CA GLY A 195 -7.73 -1.05 1.93
C GLY A 195 -6.86 0.18 1.66
N MET A 196 -5.57 0.09 1.99
CA MET A 196 -4.61 1.17 1.75
C MET A 196 -4.24 1.34 0.28
N ASP A 197 -4.58 0.39 -0.60
CA ASP A 197 -4.33 0.53 -2.04
C ASP A 197 -5.31 1.52 -2.70
N VAL A 198 -6.32 2.04 -1.96
CA VAL A 198 -7.19 3.16 -2.42
C VAL A 198 -6.40 4.45 -2.71
N PHE A 199 -5.10 4.47 -2.43
CA PHE A 199 -4.21 5.58 -2.73
C PHE A 199 -3.16 5.24 -3.80
N TRP A 200 -3.47 4.26 -4.64
CA TRP A 200 -2.66 3.85 -5.79
C TRP A 200 -2.22 5.05 -6.67
N TRP A 201 -3.06 6.08 -6.80
CA TRP A 201 -2.79 7.27 -7.60
C TRP A 201 -1.59 8.10 -7.12
N CYS A 202 -1.15 7.96 -5.87
CA CYS A 202 0.09 8.54 -5.36
C CYS A 202 1.09 7.48 -4.87
N ASP A 203 0.93 6.23 -5.29
CA ASP A 203 1.88 5.17 -4.95
C ASP A 203 3.12 5.30 -5.84
N GLN A 204 4.27 5.34 -5.17
CA GLN A 204 5.56 5.57 -5.78
C GLN A 204 6.06 4.36 -6.59
N ASN A 205 5.54 3.16 -6.33
CA ASN A 205 5.83 1.98 -7.16
C ASN A 205 5.28 2.16 -8.59
N TYR A 206 4.19 2.90 -8.75
CA TYR A 206 3.56 3.13 -10.07
C TYR A 206 4.10 4.38 -10.77
N TYR A 207 4.41 5.44 -10.01
CA TYR A 207 4.69 6.77 -10.59
C TYR A 207 6.09 7.31 -10.30
N GLY A 208 6.93 6.57 -9.58
CA GLY A 208 8.22 7.06 -9.11
C GLY A 208 8.09 8.17 -8.06
N PHE A 209 9.23 8.59 -7.49
CA PHE A 209 9.25 9.51 -6.35
C PHE A 209 8.57 10.86 -6.64
N PHE A 210 9.02 11.56 -7.69
CA PHE A 210 8.46 12.87 -8.04
C PHE A 210 7.01 12.77 -8.52
N GLY A 211 6.64 11.68 -9.21
CA GLY A 211 5.27 11.44 -9.64
C GLY A 211 4.32 11.27 -8.45
N ALA A 212 4.71 10.47 -7.45
CA ALA A 212 3.95 10.34 -6.20
C ALA A 212 3.86 11.65 -5.41
N LEU A 213 4.98 12.38 -5.29
CA LEU A 213 5.05 13.63 -4.53
C LEU A 213 4.08 14.70 -5.06
N PHE A 214 4.05 14.96 -6.36
CA PHE A 214 3.15 15.99 -6.88
C PHE A 214 1.69 15.58 -6.85
N ARG A 215 1.42 14.27 -6.96
CA ARG A 215 0.05 13.75 -6.93
C ARG A 215 -0.57 13.80 -5.54
N VAL A 216 0.22 13.75 -4.46
CA VAL A 216 -0.29 13.87 -3.08
C VAL A 216 -0.93 15.23 -2.79
N ILE A 217 -0.53 16.29 -3.50
CA ILE A 217 -0.97 17.66 -3.25
C ILE A 217 -2.50 17.80 -3.34
N PRO A 218 -3.18 17.35 -4.42
CA PRO A 218 -4.64 17.26 -4.45
C PRO A 218 -5.27 16.58 -3.23
N GLY A 219 -4.71 15.45 -2.77
CA GLY A 219 -5.20 14.74 -1.60
C GLY A 219 -5.10 15.56 -0.32
N VAL A 220 -3.97 16.26 -0.13
CA VAL A 220 -3.78 17.20 0.99
C VAL A 220 -4.83 18.32 0.95
N LEU A 221 -5.08 18.91 -0.22
CA LEU A 221 -6.08 19.97 -0.38
C LEU A 221 -7.50 19.50 -0.07
N VAL A 222 -7.85 18.27 -0.47
CA VAL A 222 -9.13 17.64 -0.16
C VAL A 222 -9.31 17.50 1.35
N VAL A 223 -8.33 16.93 2.05
CA VAL A 223 -8.39 16.76 3.52
C VAL A 223 -8.43 18.12 4.24
N MET A 224 -7.66 19.10 3.79
CA MET A 224 -7.72 20.47 4.34
C MET A 224 -9.09 21.11 4.15
N THR A 225 -9.71 20.90 2.98
CA THR A 225 -11.06 21.39 2.70
C THR A 225 -12.09 20.71 3.60
N GLN A 226 -11.97 19.39 3.79
CA GLN A 226 -12.82 18.64 4.72
C GLN A 226 -12.72 19.26 6.11
N ILE A 227 -11.51 19.37 6.69
CA ILE A 227 -11.28 20.00 8.00
C ILE A 227 -11.95 21.39 8.11
N GLY A 228 -11.86 22.20 7.05
CA GLY A 228 -12.48 23.53 6.99
C GLY A 228 -14.01 23.54 6.77
N SER A 229 -14.59 22.46 6.24
CA SER A 229 -16.00 22.38 5.82
C SER A 229 -16.98 22.59 6.98
N ILE A 230 -16.61 22.17 8.18
CA ILE A 230 -17.40 22.41 9.39
C ILE A 230 -17.66 23.91 9.62
N LYS A 231 -16.62 24.74 9.48
CA LYS A 231 -16.74 26.19 9.71
C LYS A 231 -17.57 26.84 8.62
N LEU A 232 -17.45 26.34 7.39
CA LEU A 232 -18.25 26.77 6.26
C LEU A 232 -19.74 26.44 6.47
N TYR A 233 -20.06 25.26 7.03
CA TYR A 233 -21.43 24.87 7.36
C TYR A 233 -22.02 25.67 8.52
N GLU A 234 -21.22 25.98 9.55
CA GLU A 234 -21.62 26.84 10.66
C GLU A 234 -22.12 28.21 10.16
N ASN A 235 -21.38 28.82 9.23
CA ASN A 235 -21.76 30.09 8.61
C ASN A 235 -23.11 30.01 7.84
N VAL A 236 -23.41 28.87 7.21
CA VAL A 236 -24.69 28.67 6.49
C VAL A 236 -25.88 28.63 7.44
N ILE A 237 -25.72 27.97 8.59
CA ILE A 237 -26.82 27.75 9.54
C ILE A 237 -27.08 29.01 10.36
N PHE A 238 -26.02 29.58 10.94
CA PHE A 238 -26.14 30.69 11.89
C PHE A 238 -25.98 32.07 11.25
N GLY A 239 -25.38 32.17 10.05
CA GLY A 239 -24.91 33.45 9.51
C GLY A 239 -23.88 34.11 10.44
N GLU A 240 -23.58 35.39 10.20
CA GLU A 240 -22.65 36.17 11.05
C GLU A 240 -23.16 36.39 12.50
N LYS A 241 -24.40 36.02 12.83
CA LYS A 241 -25.10 36.46 14.04
C LYS A 241 -24.99 35.55 15.28
N ARG A 242 -24.21 34.46 15.26
CA ARG A 242 -23.95 33.68 16.48
C ARG A 242 -22.50 33.16 16.51
N LEU A 243 -21.70 33.81 17.36
CA LEU A 243 -20.30 33.46 17.67
C LEU A 243 -20.12 32.15 18.48
N SER A 244 -21.19 31.46 18.85
CA SER A 244 -21.10 30.27 19.72
C SER A 244 -20.92 28.94 18.96
N GLY A 245 -21.15 28.91 17.65
CA GLY A 245 -20.99 27.73 16.79
C GLY A 245 -21.74 26.47 17.21
N PHE A 246 -21.60 25.40 16.43
CA PHE A 246 -22.07 24.08 16.86
C PHE A 246 -21.16 23.51 17.96
N SER A 247 -21.70 22.67 18.82
CA SER A 247 -20.88 21.98 19.82
C SER A 247 -20.18 20.77 19.18
N ILE A 248 -19.04 21.07 18.57
CA ILE A 248 -18.17 20.09 17.89
C ILE A 248 -17.10 19.57 18.85
N LYS A 249 -16.73 20.39 19.84
CA LYS A 249 -15.66 20.12 20.79
C LYS A 249 -15.90 18.83 21.59
N PRO A 250 -17.11 18.55 22.13
CA PRO A 250 -17.33 17.31 22.88
C PRO A 250 -17.20 16.05 22.03
N THR A 251 -17.69 16.06 20.79
CA THR A 251 -17.53 14.92 19.87
C THR A 251 -16.06 14.75 19.47
N LEU A 252 -15.37 15.85 19.16
CA LEU A 252 -13.93 15.81 18.87
C LEU A 252 -13.11 15.29 20.06
N TYR A 253 -13.40 15.73 21.29
CA TYR A 253 -12.73 15.24 22.49
C TYR A 253 -13.05 13.77 22.79
N GLY A 254 -14.30 13.33 22.58
CA GLY A 254 -14.67 11.91 22.69
C GLY A 254 -13.97 11.03 21.65
N MET A 255 -13.62 11.58 20.50
CA MET A 255 -12.84 10.86 19.48
C MET A 255 -11.34 10.90 19.77
N LEU A 256 -10.80 12.06 20.18
CA LEU A 256 -9.40 12.18 20.61
C LEU A 256 -9.12 11.37 21.88
N GLY A 257 -10.12 11.14 22.72
CA GLY A 257 -10.05 10.28 23.91
C GLY A 257 -9.69 8.82 23.60
N ILE A 258 -9.81 8.38 22.35
CA ILE A 258 -9.34 7.06 21.90
C ILE A 258 -7.83 6.92 22.07
N LEU A 259 -7.06 7.99 21.85
CA LEU A 259 -5.60 7.98 21.96
C LEU A 259 -5.11 7.70 23.40
N PRO A 260 -5.52 8.46 24.43
CA PRO A 260 -5.12 8.17 25.80
C PRO A 260 -5.65 6.82 26.30
N VAL A 261 -6.85 6.38 25.87
CA VAL A 261 -7.35 5.03 26.15
C VAL A 261 -6.40 3.97 25.56
N SER A 262 -5.95 4.16 24.31
CA SER A 262 -5.04 3.23 23.64
C SER A 262 -3.66 3.19 24.32
N ILE A 263 -3.12 4.35 24.72
CA ILE A 263 -1.87 4.44 25.48
C ILE A 263 -2.00 3.74 26.83
N LEU A 264 -3.11 3.93 27.55
CA LEU A 264 -3.36 3.27 28.83
C LEU A 264 -3.36 1.75 28.68
N ILE A 265 -4.02 1.22 27.64
CA ILE A 265 -4.04 -0.22 27.38
C ILE A 265 -2.64 -0.76 27.01
N LEU A 266 -1.87 -0.01 26.22
CA LEU A 266 -0.48 -0.37 25.91
C LEU A 266 0.41 -0.39 27.17
N VAL A 267 0.21 0.54 28.10
CA VAL A 267 0.93 0.51 29.37
C VAL A 267 0.50 -0.70 30.20
N LEU A 268 -0.80 -0.95 30.32
CA LEU A 268 -1.33 -2.11 31.06
C LEU A 268 -0.84 -3.44 30.48
N SER A 269 -0.70 -3.57 29.16
CA SER A 269 -0.17 -4.77 28.53
C SER A 269 1.30 -5.03 28.89
N GLN A 270 2.07 -3.99 29.21
CA GLN A 270 3.48 -4.09 29.61
C GLN A 270 3.65 -4.25 31.12
N THR A 271 2.68 -3.80 31.92
CA THR A 271 2.80 -3.77 33.40
C THR A 271 1.96 -4.83 34.11
N THR A 272 1.10 -5.57 33.41
CA THR A 272 0.19 -6.57 34.01
C THR A 272 0.27 -7.90 33.28
N GLU A 273 -0.04 -9.01 33.97
CA GLU A 273 -0.14 -10.36 33.38
C GLU A 273 -1.51 -10.63 32.72
N LEU A 274 -2.24 -9.57 32.33
CA LEU A 274 -3.54 -9.71 31.68
C LEU A 274 -3.39 -10.29 30.26
N THR A 275 -4.30 -11.18 29.87
CA THR A 275 -4.30 -11.74 28.52
C THR A 275 -4.69 -10.70 27.48
N GLU A 276 -4.19 -10.85 26.24
CA GLU A 276 -4.48 -9.93 25.13
C GLU A 276 -5.98 -9.81 24.85
N GLU A 277 -6.75 -10.88 25.03
CA GLU A 277 -8.21 -10.88 24.86
C GLU A 277 -8.90 -9.94 25.86
N VAL A 278 -8.49 -9.99 27.13
CA VAL A 278 -9.05 -9.14 28.19
C VAL A 278 -8.69 -7.67 27.96
N LEU A 279 -7.44 -7.39 27.59
CA LEU A 279 -6.98 -6.05 27.24
C LEU A 279 -7.72 -5.49 26.02
N THR A 280 -8.01 -6.33 25.03
CA THR A 280 -8.80 -5.96 23.85
C THR A 280 -10.23 -5.59 24.22
N VAL A 281 -10.87 -6.35 25.12
CA VAL A 281 -12.22 -6.02 25.62
C VAL A 281 -12.22 -4.68 26.35
N PHE A 282 -11.25 -4.42 27.23
CA PHE A 282 -11.13 -3.13 27.91
C PHE A 282 -10.89 -1.97 26.95
N TRP A 283 -10.07 -2.19 25.91
CA TRP A 283 -9.85 -1.21 24.86
C TRP A 283 -11.16 -0.88 24.12
N ILE A 284 -11.91 -1.90 23.69
CA ILE A 284 -13.21 -1.72 23.01
C ILE A 284 -14.18 -0.93 23.90
N ILE A 285 -14.31 -1.30 25.17
CA ILE A 285 -15.20 -0.62 26.12
C ILE A 285 -14.77 0.84 26.31
N GLY A 286 -13.47 1.11 26.50
CA GLY A 286 -12.95 2.46 26.67
C GLY A 286 -13.19 3.35 25.45
N VAL A 287 -12.98 2.81 24.25
CA VAL A 287 -13.28 3.50 22.98
C VAL A 287 -14.78 3.80 22.87
N LEU A 288 -15.64 2.81 23.12
CA LEU A 288 -17.09 2.99 23.06
C LEU A 288 -17.57 4.04 24.07
N LEU A 289 -17.10 4.00 25.31
CA LEU A 289 -17.46 4.99 26.33
C LEU A 289 -17.05 6.41 25.92
N SER A 290 -15.83 6.59 25.41
CA SER A 290 -15.34 7.90 24.95
C SER A 290 -16.21 8.47 23.83
N LEU A 291 -16.54 7.63 22.85
CA LEU A 291 -17.42 7.99 21.73
C LEU A 291 -18.85 8.32 22.17
N VAL A 292 -19.44 7.47 23.02
CA VAL A 292 -20.82 7.64 23.51
C VAL A 292 -20.94 8.90 24.35
N ILE A 293 -20.02 9.16 25.28
CA ILE A 293 -20.03 10.37 26.11
C ILE A 293 -19.90 11.62 25.24
N GLY A 294 -18.93 11.65 24.33
CA GLY A 294 -18.74 12.79 23.42
C GLY A 294 -19.95 13.03 22.51
N PHE A 295 -20.60 11.96 22.04
CA PHE A 295 -21.82 12.04 21.24
C PHE A 295 -23.00 12.59 22.04
N PHE A 296 -23.28 12.08 23.24
CA PHE A 296 -24.43 12.52 24.03
C PHE A 296 -24.29 13.95 24.55
N LEU A 297 -23.08 14.39 24.91
CA LEU A 297 -22.82 15.78 25.31
C LEU A 297 -23.08 16.73 24.13
N SER A 298 -22.55 16.41 22.95
CA SER A 298 -22.81 17.19 21.73
C SER A 298 -24.30 17.18 21.36
N LEU A 299 -24.97 16.03 21.50
CA LEU A 299 -26.41 15.90 21.23
C LEU A 299 -27.24 16.84 22.09
N ARG A 300 -26.94 16.87 23.39
CA ARG A 300 -27.62 17.74 24.35
C ARG A 300 -27.45 19.20 23.97
N GLU A 301 -26.21 19.65 23.81
CA GLU A 301 -25.89 21.05 23.52
C GLU A 301 -26.48 21.49 22.16
N ASN A 302 -26.38 20.65 21.13
CA ASN A 302 -26.94 20.96 19.81
C ASN A 302 -28.48 20.98 19.83
N CYS A 303 -29.14 20.09 20.58
CA CYS A 303 -30.60 20.11 20.74
C CYS A 303 -31.09 21.36 21.47
N GLU A 304 -30.33 21.83 22.47
CA GLU A 304 -30.62 23.09 23.18
C GLU A 304 -30.46 24.31 22.26
N MET A 305 -29.50 24.28 21.31
CA MET A 305 -29.21 25.41 20.42
C MET A 305 -30.16 25.60 19.23
N VAL A 306 -30.59 24.51 18.58
CA VAL A 306 -31.37 24.55 17.32
C VAL A 306 -32.70 23.78 17.38
N GLY A 307 -33.03 23.21 18.54
CA GLY A 307 -34.23 22.41 18.77
C GLY A 307 -34.05 20.91 18.45
N LYS A 308 -34.85 20.04 19.09
CA LYS A 308 -34.68 18.57 19.08
C LYS A 308 -34.45 17.95 17.69
N ARG A 309 -35.33 18.20 16.71
CA ARG A 309 -35.24 17.56 15.39
C ARG A 309 -33.97 17.95 14.63
N LYS A 310 -33.62 19.24 14.63
CA LYS A 310 -32.43 19.75 13.94
C LYS A 310 -31.15 19.41 14.69
N GLY A 311 -31.18 19.45 16.03
CA GLY A 311 -30.05 19.10 16.88
C GLY A 311 -29.63 17.63 16.75
N ILE A 312 -30.58 16.70 16.69
CA ILE A 312 -30.29 15.27 16.42
C ILE A 312 -29.60 15.10 15.06
N LEU A 313 -30.16 15.70 14.01
CA LEU A 313 -29.65 15.57 12.64
C LEU A 313 -28.25 16.15 12.50
N ILE A 314 -28.00 17.32 13.10
CA ILE A 314 -26.69 17.98 13.11
C ILE A 314 -25.67 17.16 13.91
N THR A 315 -26.06 16.59 15.04
CA THR A 315 -25.13 15.79 15.86
C THR A 315 -24.75 14.48 15.17
N ALA A 316 -25.71 13.79 14.56
CA ALA A 316 -25.44 12.59 13.76
C ALA A 316 -24.51 12.92 12.58
N PHE A 317 -24.76 14.04 11.90
CA PHE A 317 -23.90 14.54 10.84
C PHE A 317 -22.46 14.81 11.34
N ILE A 318 -22.29 15.58 12.41
CA ILE A 318 -20.98 15.92 13.00
C ILE A 318 -20.21 14.66 13.37
N ALA A 319 -20.88 13.67 13.97
CA ALA A 319 -20.26 12.41 14.37
C ALA A 319 -19.70 11.63 13.17
N ILE A 320 -20.52 11.43 12.12
CA ILE A 320 -20.08 10.69 10.92
C ILE A 320 -18.97 11.45 10.19
N TYR A 321 -19.14 12.76 10.03
CA TYR A 321 -18.13 13.60 9.40
C TYR A 321 -16.80 13.55 10.14
N LEU A 322 -16.79 13.62 11.48
CA LEU A 322 -15.55 13.59 12.26
C LEU A 322 -14.84 12.23 12.14
N ILE A 323 -15.60 11.12 12.07
CA ILE A 323 -15.05 9.78 11.79
C ILE A 323 -14.34 9.78 10.44
N GLY A 324 -15.04 10.21 9.38
CA GLY A 324 -14.46 10.30 8.04
C GLY A 324 -13.21 11.17 8.01
N CYS A 325 -13.27 12.35 8.62
CA CYS A 325 -12.17 13.29 8.67
C CYS A 325 -10.94 12.74 9.42
N ILE A 326 -11.14 12.05 10.55
CA ILE A 326 -10.04 11.42 11.30
C ILE A 326 -9.40 10.31 10.47
N VAL A 327 -10.22 9.45 9.87
CA VAL A 327 -9.73 8.36 9.01
C VAL A 327 -8.95 8.92 7.83
N ALA A 328 -9.46 9.96 7.16
CA ALA A 328 -8.78 10.62 6.04
C ALA A 328 -7.43 11.22 6.47
N VAL A 329 -7.37 11.90 7.62
CA VAL A 329 -6.12 12.45 8.19
C VAL A 329 -5.12 11.35 8.53
N ILE A 330 -5.55 10.26 9.16
CA ILE A 330 -4.67 9.12 9.48
C ILE A 330 -4.14 8.47 8.20
N CYS A 331 -5.01 8.22 7.22
CA CYS A 331 -4.61 7.61 5.95
C CYS A 331 -3.60 8.51 5.21
N LEU A 332 -3.93 9.79 5.05
CA LEU A 332 -3.02 10.76 4.43
C LEU A 332 -1.70 10.88 5.21
N GLY A 333 -1.75 10.90 6.54
CA GLY A 333 -0.57 10.95 7.40
C GLY A 333 0.33 9.72 7.24
N ALA A 334 -0.26 8.51 7.21
CA ALA A 334 0.48 7.27 6.96
C ALA A 334 1.14 7.28 5.57
N MET A 335 0.47 7.84 4.57
CA MET A 335 1.02 8.03 3.23
C MET A 335 2.17 9.03 3.18
N LEU A 336 1.98 10.21 3.77
CA LEU A 336 3.02 11.24 3.82
C LEU A 336 4.23 10.73 4.58
N LEU A 337 4.05 9.98 5.67
CA LEU A 337 5.14 9.36 6.41
C LEU A 337 5.94 8.41 5.52
N ARG A 338 5.28 7.55 4.74
CA ARG A 338 5.96 6.67 3.77
C ARG A 338 6.78 7.46 2.76
N LEU A 339 6.21 8.54 2.23
CA LEU A 339 6.88 9.40 1.27
C LEU A 339 8.07 10.14 1.91
N ILE A 340 7.95 10.63 3.14
CA ILE A 340 9.02 11.30 3.89
C ILE A 340 10.17 10.33 4.22
N ILE A 341 9.87 9.13 4.74
CA ILE A 341 10.89 8.11 5.00
C ILE A 341 11.69 7.82 3.72
N GLN A 342 10.99 7.78 2.58
CA GLN A 342 11.64 7.60 1.31
C GLN A 342 12.50 8.80 0.88
N VAL A 343 12.05 10.05 1.08
CA VAL A 343 12.92 11.23 0.88
C VAL A 343 14.21 11.06 1.67
N ILE A 344 14.11 10.65 2.93
CA ILE A 344 15.27 10.42 3.79
C ILE A 344 16.16 9.33 3.21
N LEU A 345 15.62 8.22 2.72
CA LEU A 345 16.41 7.14 2.09
C LEU A 345 17.11 7.59 0.80
N VAL A 346 16.42 8.32 -0.08
CA VAL A 346 17.00 8.84 -1.32
C VAL A 346 18.10 9.86 -1.02
N VAL A 347 17.85 10.77 -0.08
CA VAL A 347 18.84 11.77 0.35
C VAL A 347 20.02 11.09 1.04
N ALA A 348 19.79 10.11 1.93
CA ALA A 348 20.85 9.34 2.57
C ALA A 348 21.67 8.55 1.54
N GLY A 349 21.03 7.94 0.54
CA GLY A 349 21.69 7.27 -0.57
C GLY A 349 22.50 8.23 -1.42
N ALA A 350 21.96 9.40 -1.76
CA ALA A 350 22.68 10.44 -2.49
C ALA A 350 23.87 10.99 -1.70
N ILE A 351 23.71 11.24 -0.40
CA ILE A 351 24.80 11.61 0.50
C ILE A 351 25.83 10.49 0.54
N LEU A 352 25.44 9.23 0.62
CA LEU A 352 26.35 8.09 0.65
C LEU A 352 27.10 7.93 -0.67
N ILE A 353 26.45 8.12 -1.83
CA ILE A 353 27.11 8.16 -3.15
C ILE A 353 28.06 9.36 -3.22
N LEU A 354 27.67 10.53 -2.69
CA LEU A 354 28.55 11.70 -2.65
C LEU A 354 29.69 11.52 -1.65
N PHE A 355 29.51 10.80 -0.55
CA PHE A 355 30.52 10.55 0.47
C PHE A 355 31.49 9.45 0.03
N VAL A 356 30.98 8.36 -0.54
CA VAL A 356 31.75 7.32 -1.22
C VAL A 356 32.44 7.91 -2.45
N GLY A 357 31.77 8.73 -3.25
CA GLY A 357 32.35 9.42 -4.42
C GLY A 357 33.38 10.50 -4.03
N SER A 358 33.18 11.20 -2.91
CA SER A 358 34.15 12.15 -2.36
C SER A 358 35.34 11.43 -1.71
N HIS A 359 35.13 10.27 -1.09
CA HIS A 359 36.23 9.39 -0.65
C HIS A 359 36.88 8.62 -1.81
N SER A 360 36.18 8.44 -2.94
CA SER A 360 36.76 7.90 -4.18
C SER A 360 37.71 8.91 -4.82
N ASN A 361 37.54 10.21 -4.54
CA ASN A 361 38.52 11.25 -4.88
C ASN A 361 39.68 11.37 -3.87
N SER A 362 39.68 10.59 -2.79
CA SER A 362 40.76 10.56 -1.80
C SER A 362 41.22 9.14 -1.41
N GLY A 363 41.03 8.15 -2.28
CA GLY A 363 41.58 6.81 -2.07
C GLY A 363 40.88 5.70 -2.85
N GLY A 364 41.37 5.42 -4.05
CA GLY A 364 41.39 4.06 -4.64
C GLY A 364 40.04 3.41 -4.94
N GLY A 365 39.34 3.90 -5.96
CA GLY A 365 38.27 3.15 -6.63
C GLY A 365 38.82 1.91 -7.36
N GLY A 366 38.21 0.76 -7.09
CA GLY A 366 38.57 -0.52 -7.70
C GLY A 366 38.13 -0.66 -9.17
N GLY A 367 38.80 -1.58 -9.86
CA GLY A 367 38.13 -2.39 -10.88
C GLY A 367 38.10 -1.87 -12.32
N GLY A 368 39.12 -1.15 -12.77
CA GLY A 368 39.40 -0.97 -14.20
C GLY A 368 40.90 -1.10 -14.38
N GLY A 369 41.37 -2.02 -15.22
CA GLY A 369 42.78 -2.38 -15.36
C GLY A 369 43.70 -1.17 -15.54
N ALA A 370 44.28 -0.69 -14.43
CA ALA A 370 45.36 0.27 -14.47
C ALA A 370 46.58 -0.45 -15.05
N ALA A 371 47.12 0.08 -16.14
CA ALA A 371 48.41 -0.35 -16.66
C ALA A 371 49.41 -0.30 -15.50
N ARG A 372 49.90 -1.48 -15.08
CA ARG A 372 51.00 -1.57 -14.11
C ARG A 372 52.09 -0.64 -14.62
N MET A 373 52.53 0.31 -13.81
CA MET A 373 53.69 1.13 -14.14
C MET A 373 54.89 0.17 -14.15
N VAL A 374 55.35 -0.16 -15.36
CA VAL A 374 56.46 -1.09 -15.59
C VAL A 374 57.73 -0.28 -15.78
N TYR A 375 58.72 -0.52 -14.94
CA TYR A 375 60.04 0.09 -15.03
C TYR A 375 60.94 -0.80 -15.88
N ARG A 376 61.71 -0.23 -16.81
CA ARG A 376 62.58 -1.00 -17.70
C ARG A 376 64.05 -0.74 -17.40
N ASP A 377 64.85 -1.79 -17.46
CA ASP A 377 66.31 -1.69 -17.46
C ASP A 377 66.84 -1.27 -18.84
N VAL A 378 68.16 -1.01 -18.95
CA VAL A 378 68.80 -0.56 -20.21
C VAL A 378 68.69 -1.61 -21.34
N HIS A 379 68.41 -2.87 -21.01
CA HIS A 379 68.17 -3.95 -21.97
C HIS A 379 66.67 -4.21 -22.25
N GLY A 380 65.78 -3.43 -21.65
CA GLY A 380 64.35 -3.47 -21.91
C GLY A 380 63.57 -4.49 -21.07
N ASN A 381 64.19 -5.13 -20.07
CA ASN A 381 63.50 -6.04 -19.16
C ASN A 381 62.59 -5.27 -18.20
N CYS A 382 61.43 -5.83 -17.93
CA CYS A 382 60.32 -5.18 -17.22
C CYS A 382 60.31 -5.55 -15.73
N PHE A 383 60.23 -4.55 -14.86
CA PHE A 383 60.22 -4.68 -13.40
C PHE A 383 59.03 -3.96 -12.76
N SER A 384 58.61 -4.47 -11.60
CA SER A 384 57.50 -3.95 -10.79
C SER A 384 57.86 -2.70 -9.99
N SER A 385 59.14 -2.43 -9.78
CA SER A 385 59.63 -1.27 -9.02
C SER A 385 60.87 -0.62 -9.68
N PRO A 386 61.08 0.68 -9.48
CA PRO A 386 62.25 1.38 -10.03
C PRO A 386 63.56 0.91 -9.39
N ASP A 387 63.54 0.51 -8.12
CA ASP A 387 64.72 0.00 -7.41
C ASP A 387 65.22 -1.33 -8.00
N GLU A 388 64.30 -2.20 -8.43
CA GLU A 388 64.65 -3.47 -9.10
C GLU A 388 65.25 -3.22 -10.48
N ALA A 389 64.69 -2.29 -11.26
CA ALA A 389 65.25 -1.90 -12.55
C ALA A 389 66.65 -1.28 -12.40
N ASN A 390 66.86 -0.45 -11.38
CA ASN A 390 68.17 0.16 -11.10
C ASN A 390 69.21 -0.86 -10.66
N ARG A 391 68.85 -1.82 -9.78
CA ARG A 391 69.77 -2.92 -9.43
C ARG A 391 70.09 -3.83 -10.61
N SER A 392 69.14 -4.03 -11.54
CA SER A 392 69.43 -4.74 -12.81
C SER A 392 70.48 -3.98 -13.62
N ASN A 393 70.32 -2.65 -13.76
CA ASN A 393 71.27 -1.79 -14.47
C ASN A 393 72.66 -1.81 -13.83
N GLU A 394 72.77 -1.79 -12.51
CA GLU A 394 74.05 -1.89 -11.80
C GLU A 394 74.75 -3.21 -12.09
N ARG A 395 74.04 -4.35 -12.03
CA ARG A 395 74.62 -5.67 -12.36
C ARG A 395 74.98 -5.84 -13.84
N ILE A 396 74.33 -5.10 -14.73
CA ILE A 396 74.69 -5.05 -16.15
C ILE A 396 75.98 -4.24 -16.31
N ALA A 397 76.10 -3.12 -15.61
CA ALA A 397 77.30 -2.28 -15.64
C ALA A 397 78.51 -3.01 -15.06
N GLU A 398 78.36 -3.74 -13.95
CA GLU A 398 79.41 -4.57 -13.34
C GLU A 398 79.90 -5.65 -14.31
N ARG A 399 78.98 -6.42 -14.93
CA ARG A 399 79.35 -7.44 -15.92
C ARG A 399 80.01 -6.86 -17.17
N ARG A 400 79.63 -5.66 -17.60
CA ARG A 400 80.32 -4.96 -18.71
C ARG A 400 81.73 -4.54 -18.31
N ALA A 401 81.90 -4.01 -17.10
CA ALA A 401 83.21 -3.63 -16.59
C ALA A 401 84.15 -4.84 -16.46
N GLU A 402 83.64 -5.98 -15.98
CA GLU A 402 84.38 -7.25 -15.92
C GLU A 402 84.72 -7.82 -17.30
N SER A 403 83.89 -7.59 -18.33
CA SER A 403 84.16 -8.04 -19.71
C SER A 403 85.13 -7.15 -20.50
N MET A 404 85.53 -6.00 -19.93
CA MET A 404 86.49 -5.06 -20.51
C MET A 404 87.90 -5.17 -19.88
N ILE A 405 88.06 -6.08 -18.91
CA ILE A 405 89.34 -6.56 -18.36
C ILE A 405 89.64 -7.91 -19.01
#